data_AF-A0A7W2ED04-F1
#
_entry.id   AF-A0A7W2ED04-F1
#
_cell.length_a   1.000
_cell.length_b   1.000
_cell.length_c   1.000
_cell.angle_alpha   90.00
_cell.angle_beta   90.00
_cell.angle_gamma   90.00
#
_symmetry.space_group_name_H-M   'P 1'
#
loop_
_entity.id
_entity.type
_entity.pdbx_description
1 polymer ?
#
loop_
_entity_poly.entity_id
_entity_poly.type
_entity_poly.pdbx_seq_one_letter_code
_entity_poly.pdbx_strand_id
1 'polypeptide(L)'
;MTHANTGPIVVAVADPALHSEAIHIAAATGRKVIDAADDTQLARHAPKAHALLIDDLRAPSLSTQTRGPNVFTVVADTAPAATREDVFALPAQAADVLRSIGALALAPAVSAASGKVVAVLGACGGAGASVLAAALCRAAGNATLVDAHQLSGGLDLLLGLESTPGARWGEIDFAAGGAVSRAGLRGALPAGEDGTALLTFPRTTVADPFRLTLDELNAVVHAAGTEGLTVVDAPLALLPDRCDLAVVMLRPELRAAAAAARIVAECNAAGVASALALRQSEWASLEPAQVEDTAKAPVIVQVQQVRGLTKQLDQAGLPAKLPRTLNRAAEAVLGEVA
;
A
#
# COMPACT_ATOMS: atom_id res chain seq x y z
N MET A 1 8.88 -26.68 8.56
CA MET A 1 9.94 -26.39 7.58
C MET A 1 9.40 -25.34 6.64
N THR A 2 9.84 -24.11 6.85
CA THR A 2 9.46 -22.90 6.11
C THR A 2 9.94 -23.01 4.67
N HIS A 3 9.04 -22.93 3.69
CA HIS A 3 9.44 -22.78 2.30
C HIS A 3 10.02 -21.37 2.12
N ALA A 4 11.34 -21.24 2.25
CA ALA A 4 12.06 -20.09 1.75
C ALA A 4 11.68 -19.92 0.26
N ASN A 5 11.41 -18.69 -0.19
CA ASN A 5 11.06 -18.45 -1.58
C ASN A 5 12.25 -18.85 -2.49
N THR A 6 12.19 -20.05 -3.08
CA THR A 6 13.22 -20.63 -3.95
C THR A 6 13.06 -20.19 -5.41
N GLY A 7 12.37 -19.07 -5.66
CA GLY A 7 12.17 -18.54 -7.00
C GLY A 7 13.48 -18.34 -7.79
N PRO A 8 13.42 -18.40 -9.13
CA PRO A 8 14.57 -18.16 -9.99
C PRO A 8 15.03 -16.68 -9.94
N ILE A 9 16.25 -16.41 -10.40
CA ILE A 9 16.62 -15.06 -10.84
C ILE A 9 16.15 -14.90 -12.27
N VAL A 10 15.38 -13.86 -12.54
CA VAL A 10 14.98 -13.48 -13.91
C VAL A 10 15.92 -12.39 -14.40
N VAL A 11 16.42 -12.53 -15.62
CA VAL A 11 17.26 -11.52 -16.29
C VAL A 11 16.51 -11.03 -17.52
N ALA A 12 16.28 -9.72 -17.61
CA ALA A 12 15.61 -9.06 -18.71
C ALA A 12 16.43 -7.85 -19.14
N VAL A 13 17.54 -8.11 -19.82
CA VAL A 13 18.49 -7.09 -20.28
C VAL A 13 18.59 -7.18 -21.80
N ALA A 14 18.32 -6.08 -22.49
CA ALA A 14 18.39 -5.96 -23.94
C ALA A 14 19.80 -5.62 -24.44
N ASP A 15 20.59 -4.85 -23.69
CA ASP A 15 21.99 -4.55 -24.05
C ASP A 15 22.86 -5.82 -23.92
N PRO A 16 23.47 -6.33 -25.01
CA PRO A 16 24.27 -7.56 -24.98
C PRO A 16 25.50 -7.51 -24.04
N ALA A 17 26.12 -6.33 -23.90
CA ALA A 17 27.30 -6.18 -23.04
C ALA A 17 26.90 -6.26 -21.56
N LEU A 18 25.80 -5.60 -21.22
CA LEU A 18 25.22 -5.63 -19.87
C LEU A 18 24.57 -6.98 -19.54
N HIS A 19 23.97 -7.64 -20.55
CA HIS A 19 23.31 -8.94 -20.41
C HIS A 19 24.26 -10.01 -19.91
N SER A 20 25.48 -10.05 -20.47
CA SER A 20 26.51 -11.02 -20.07
C SER A 20 26.89 -10.86 -18.59
N GLU A 21 27.01 -9.62 -18.11
CA GLU A 21 27.29 -9.31 -16.70
C GLU A 21 26.11 -9.68 -15.79
N ALA A 22 24.88 -9.33 -16.20
CA ALA A 22 23.67 -9.66 -15.44
C ALA A 22 23.47 -11.18 -15.31
N ILE A 23 23.74 -11.95 -16.37
CA ILE A 23 23.71 -13.42 -16.34
C ILE A 23 24.77 -13.97 -15.39
N HIS A 24 25.99 -13.40 -15.38
CA HIS A 24 27.05 -13.82 -14.46
C HIS A 24 26.64 -13.59 -13.00
N ILE A 25 26.12 -12.41 -12.68
CA ILE A 25 25.61 -12.07 -11.34
C ILE A 25 24.47 -13.01 -10.93
N ALA A 26 23.50 -13.22 -11.83
CA ALA A 26 22.38 -14.12 -11.57
C ALA A 26 22.87 -15.55 -11.27
N ALA A 27 23.84 -16.06 -12.01
CA ALA A 27 24.43 -17.37 -11.80
C ALA A 27 25.18 -17.48 -10.46
N ALA A 28 25.87 -16.41 -10.03
CA ALA A 28 26.61 -16.38 -8.77
C ALA A 28 25.71 -16.49 -7.52
N THR A 29 24.40 -16.25 -7.65
CA THR A 29 23.43 -16.47 -6.58
C THR A 29 23.17 -17.96 -6.27
N GLY A 30 23.61 -18.88 -7.13
CA GLY A 30 23.35 -20.31 -7.02
C GLY A 30 21.89 -20.72 -7.30
N ARG A 31 21.05 -19.79 -7.77
CA ARG A 31 19.64 -20.04 -8.11
C ARG A 31 19.47 -20.34 -9.59
N LYS A 32 18.34 -20.96 -9.94
CA LYS A 32 17.95 -21.14 -11.34
C LYS A 32 17.85 -19.76 -12.00
N VAL A 33 18.52 -19.59 -13.14
CA VAL A 33 18.44 -18.37 -13.94
C VAL A 33 17.42 -18.57 -15.06
N ILE A 34 16.56 -17.58 -15.27
CA ILE A 34 15.66 -17.50 -16.42
C ILE A 34 16.03 -16.23 -17.20
N ASP A 35 16.48 -16.42 -18.43
CA ASP A 35 16.77 -15.34 -19.36
C ASP A 35 15.51 -15.01 -20.16
N ALA A 36 14.89 -13.88 -19.85
CA ALA A 36 13.65 -13.43 -20.47
C ALA A 36 13.96 -12.65 -21.75
N ALA A 37 13.90 -13.36 -22.89
CA ALA A 37 14.20 -12.79 -24.21
C ALA A 37 13.16 -11.76 -24.71
N ASP A 38 11.94 -11.80 -24.18
CA ASP A 38 10.83 -10.92 -24.58
C ASP A 38 9.93 -10.55 -23.40
N ASP A 39 9.07 -9.56 -23.64
CA ASP A 39 8.17 -9.00 -22.61
C ASP A 39 7.10 -10.01 -22.18
N THR A 40 6.77 -11.00 -23.01
CA THR A 40 5.81 -12.07 -22.67
C THR A 40 6.42 -13.03 -21.65
N GLN A 41 7.70 -13.40 -21.84
CA GLN A 41 8.45 -14.19 -20.87
C GLN A 41 8.71 -13.41 -19.59
N LEU A 42 9.02 -12.12 -19.69
CA LEU A 42 9.17 -11.24 -18.53
C LEU A 42 7.89 -11.23 -17.69
N ALA A 43 6.73 -10.95 -18.29
CA ALA A 43 5.44 -10.94 -17.60
C ALA A 43 5.09 -12.30 -16.97
N ARG A 44 5.47 -13.40 -17.63
CA ARG A 44 5.22 -14.77 -17.13
C ARG A 44 6.08 -15.13 -15.91
N HIS A 45 7.33 -14.67 -15.87
CA HIS A 45 8.32 -15.13 -14.90
C HIS A 45 8.58 -14.15 -13.77
N ALA A 46 8.41 -12.84 -13.98
CA ALA A 46 8.64 -11.81 -12.98
C ALA A 46 7.83 -12.01 -11.68
N PRO A 47 6.53 -12.38 -11.69
CA PRO A 47 5.77 -12.59 -10.46
C PRO A 47 6.28 -13.75 -9.58
N LYS A 48 7.08 -14.66 -10.14
CA LYS A 48 7.63 -15.84 -9.45
C LYS A 48 9.12 -15.69 -9.14
N ALA A 49 9.72 -14.57 -9.53
CA ALA A 49 11.15 -14.34 -9.40
C ALA A 49 11.52 -14.12 -7.92
N HIS A 50 12.63 -14.72 -7.50
CA HIS A 50 13.25 -14.33 -6.24
C HIS A 50 13.87 -12.93 -6.38
N ALA A 51 14.50 -12.65 -7.52
CA ALA A 51 14.93 -11.32 -7.92
C ALA A 51 14.88 -11.17 -9.44
N LEU A 52 14.70 -9.94 -9.92
CA LEU A 52 14.68 -9.57 -11.33
C LEU A 52 15.79 -8.55 -11.61
N LEU A 53 16.70 -8.87 -12.54
CA LEU A 53 17.66 -7.91 -13.10
C LEU A 53 17.08 -7.37 -14.41
N ILE A 54 16.93 -6.06 -14.52
CA ILE A 54 16.32 -5.43 -15.69
C ILE A 54 17.10 -4.19 -16.11
N ASP A 55 17.27 -3.95 -17.42
CA ASP A 55 17.88 -2.71 -17.90
C ASP A 55 16.85 -1.58 -18.10
N ASP A 56 17.35 -0.38 -18.34
CA ASP A 56 16.54 0.81 -18.59
C ASP A 56 15.66 0.70 -19.84
N LEU A 57 16.09 -0.09 -20.83
CA LEU A 57 15.33 -0.36 -22.06
C LEU A 57 14.12 -1.26 -21.82
N ARG A 58 14.23 -2.26 -20.93
CA ARG A 58 13.16 -3.20 -20.59
C ARG A 58 12.34 -2.78 -19.39
N ALA A 59 12.85 -1.90 -18.53
CA ALA A 59 12.17 -1.40 -17.33
C ALA A 59 10.75 -0.83 -17.58
N PRO A 60 10.45 -0.15 -18.71
CA PRO A 60 9.09 0.30 -19.03
C PRO A 60 8.09 -0.83 -19.30
N SER A 61 8.56 -2.02 -19.70
CA SER A 61 7.72 -3.18 -20.00
C SER A 61 7.27 -3.96 -18.76
N LEU A 62 7.77 -3.61 -17.57
CA LEU A 62 7.28 -4.16 -16.31
C LEU A 62 5.95 -3.53 -15.93
N SER A 63 4.98 -4.38 -15.58
CA SER A 63 3.74 -3.91 -14.97
C SER A 63 4.04 -3.17 -13.66
N THR A 64 3.26 -2.13 -13.34
CA THR A 64 3.39 -1.35 -12.10
C THR A 64 3.33 -2.24 -10.85
N GLN A 65 2.53 -3.31 -10.90
CA GLN A 65 2.39 -4.34 -9.85
C GLN A 65 3.68 -5.13 -9.54
N THR A 66 4.71 -5.08 -10.40
CA THR A 66 5.93 -5.89 -10.22
C THR A 66 7.16 -5.09 -9.78
N ARG A 67 7.04 -3.79 -9.48
CA ARG A 67 8.14 -2.98 -8.93
C ARG A 67 8.31 -3.22 -7.42
N GLY A 68 8.53 -4.48 -7.04
CA GLY A 68 8.81 -4.87 -5.66
C GLY A 68 10.28 -4.64 -5.27
N PRO A 69 10.63 -4.80 -3.98
CA PRO A 69 12.00 -4.65 -3.47
C PRO A 69 12.99 -5.68 -4.04
N ASN A 70 12.51 -6.64 -4.85
CA ASN A 70 13.28 -7.66 -5.53
C ASN A 70 13.59 -7.33 -7.02
N VAL A 71 13.31 -6.13 -7.49
CA VAL A 71 13.65 -5.67 -8.84
C VAL A 71 14.86 -4.74 -8.79
N PHE A 72 15.91 -5.09 -9.53
CA PHE A 72 17.16 -4.36 -9.59
C PHE A 72 17.35 -3.82 -11.01
N THR A 73 17.35 -2.50 -11.15
CA THR A 73 17.65 -1.87 -12.44
C THR A 73 19.15 -1.84 -12.62
N VAL A 74 19.65 -2.36 -13.75
CA VAL A 74 21.06 -2.40 -14.08
C VAL A 74 21.34 -1.53 -15.30
N VAL A 75 22.49 -0.86 -15.31
CA VAL A 75 22.95 -0.04 -16.44
C VAL A 75 24.42 -0.32 -16.70
N ALA A 76 24.88 -0.03 -17.91
CA ALA A 76 26.31 -0.07 -18.21
C ALA A 76 27.07 0.99 -17.39
N ASP A 77 28.27 0.68 -16.92
CA ASP A 77 29.14 1.58 -16.13
C ASP A 77 29.47 2.92 -16.84
N THR A 78 29.33 2.95 -18.16
CA THR A 78 29.50 4.16 -18.97
C THR A 78 28.27 5.06 -19.03
N ALA A 79 27.13 4.64 -18.46
CA ALA A 79 25.88 5.37 -18.53
C ALA A 79 25.83 6.50 -17.46
N PRO A 80 25.53 7.76 -17.86
CA PRO A 80 25.46 8.87 -16.92
C PRO A 80 24.15 8.84 -16.12
N ALA A 81 24.05 7.98 -15.10
CA ALA A 81 22.89 7.94 -14.20
C ALA A 81 23.08 7.20 -12.85
N ALA A 82 24.31 7.01 -12.35
CA ALA A 82 24.56 6.34 -11.06
C ALA A 82 24.21 7.20 -9.81
N THR A 83 23.14 8.01 -9.88
CA THR A 83 22.68 8.89 -8.79
C THR A 83 21.29 8.55 -8.27
N ARG A 84 20.68 7.44 -8.72
CA ARG A 84 19.42 6.91 -8.18
C ARG A 84 19.73 5.74 -7.25
N GLU A 85 19.12 5.71 -6.07
CA GLU A 85 19.38 4.70 -5.03
C GLU A 85 19.04 3.25 -5.45
N ASP A 86 18.28 3.06 -6.53
CA ASP A 86 17.81 1.74 -7.02
C ASP A 86 18.38 1.30 -8.40
N VAL A 87 19.48 1.94 -8.86
CA VAL A 87 20.12 1.65 -10.15
C VAL A 87 21.58 1.25 -9.94
N PHE A 88 21.99 0.12 -10.53
CA PHE A 88 23.32 -0.44 -10.37
C PHE A 88 24.10 -0.41 -11.69
N ALA A 89 25.27 0.22 -11.67
CA ALA A 89 26.23 0.21 -12.76
C ALA A 89 27.00 -1.11 -12.78
N LEU A 90 26.92 -1.88 -13.87
CA LEU A 90 27.69 -3.11 -14.04
C LEU A 90 28.86 -2.91 -15.00
N PRO A 91 30.05 -3.50 -14.70
CA PRO A 91 30.32 -4.43 -13.61
C PRO A 91 30.68 -3.79 -12.25
N ALA A 92 30.85 -2.46 -12.18
CA ALA A 92 31.39 -1.75 -11.00
C ALA A 92 30.66 -2.06 -9.68
N GLN A 93 29.33 -2.28 -9.72
CA GLN A 93 28.48 -2.53 -8.55
C GLN A 93 27.92 -3.96 -8.49
N ALA A 94 28.54 -4.92 -9.18
CA ALA A 94 28.11 -6.32 -9.18
C ALA A 94 28.03 -6.93 -7.76
N ALA A 95 28.99 -6.57 -6.89
CA ALA A 95 29.01 -7.02 -5.49
C ALA A 95 27.84 -6.46 -4.67
N ASP A 96 27.39 -5.24 -4.96
CA ASP A 96 26.28 -4.61 -4.25
C ASP A 96 24.94 -5.21 -4.69
N VAL A 97 24.78 -5.52 -5.98
CA VAL A 97 23.62 -6.29 -6.48
C VAL A 97 23.55 -7.66 -5.79
N LEU A 98 24.66 -8.40 -5.73
CA LEU A 98 24.71 -9.70 -5.05
C LEU A 98 24.38 -9.59 -3.55
N ARG A 99 24.89 -8.56 -2.88
CA ARG A 99 24.59 -8.29 -1.47
C ARG A 99 23.10 -8.02 -1.26
N SER A 100 22.50 -7.19 -2.11
CA SER A 100 21.07 -6.85 -2.04
C SER A 100 20.19 -8.07 -2.34
N ILE A 101 20.53 -8.90 -3.32
CA ILE A 101 19.84 -10.18 -3.56
C ILE A 101 19.99 -11.12 -2.35
N GLY A 102 21.19 -11.19 -1.75
CA GLY A 102 21.43 -11.97 -0.54
C GLY A 102 20.56 -11.52 0.65
N ALA A 103 20.37 -10.20 0.81
CA ALA A 103 19.51 -9.64 1.83
C ALA A 103 18.04 -10.05 1.67
N LEU A 104 17.54 -10.24 0.45
CA LEU A 104 16.18 -10.76 0.20
C LEU A 104 15.96 -12.17 0.77
N ALA A 105 17.01 -12.98 0.89
CA ALA A 105 16.91 -14.32 1.49
C ALA A 105 16.91 -14.28 3.02
N LEU A 106 17.45 -13.21 3.61
CA LEU A 106 17.47 -12.95 5.05
C LEU A 106 16.23 -12.17 5.50
N ALA A 107 15.61 -11.42 4.59
CA ALA A 107 14.28 -10.87 4.78
C ALA A 107 13.29 -12.01 5.06
N PRO A 108 12.34 -11.86 6.00
CA PRO A 108 11.30 -12.85 6.22
C PRO A 108 10.66 -13.16 4.85
N ALA A 109 10.68 -14.44 4.46
CA ALA A 109 10.10 -14.84 3.18
C ALA A 109 8.69 -14.25 3.10
N VAL A 110 8.47 -13.39 2.10
CA VAL A 110 7.13 -13.01 1.65
C VAL A 110 6.51 -14.27 1.06
N SER A 111 6.16 -15.20 1.94
CA SER A 111 5.27 -16.32 1.67
C SER A 111 4.00 -15.66 1.22
N ALA A 112 3.77 -15.61 -0.11
CA ALA A 112 2.58 -15.12 -0.80
C ALA A 112 1.52 -14.64 0.20
N ALA A 113 1.69 -13.41 0.68
CA ALA A 113 0.79 -12.90 1.70
C ALA A 113 -0.58 -12.82 1.03
N SER A 114 -1.52 -13.63 1.49
CA SER A 114 -2.88 -13.63 0.94
C SER A 114 -3.66 -12.41 1.40
N GLY A 115 -3.13 -11.66 2.36
CA GLY A 115 -3.73 -10.43 2.84
C GLY A 115 -3.52 -9.27 1.88
N LYS A 116 -4.56 -8.45 1.76
CA LYS A 116 -4.62 -7.27 0.91
C LYS A 116 -4.49 -6.01 1.76
N VAL A 117 -3.77 -5.01 1.25
CA VAL A 117 -3.59 -3.70 1.87
C VAL A 117 -4.20 -2.62 1.01
N VAL A 118 -5.14 -1.85 1.58
CA VAL A 118 -5.79 -0.73 0.91
C VAL A 118 -5.50 0.56 1.67
N ALA A 119 -4.84 1.52 1.02
CA ALA A 119 -4.73 2.86 1.56
C ALA A 119 -5.95 3.69 1.18
N VAL A 120 -6.54 4.42 2.12
CA VAL A 120 -7.63 5.36 1.86
C VAL A 120 -7.11 6.77 2.11
N LEU A 121 -7.13 7.58 1.06
CA LEU A 121 -6.58 8.94 1.03
C LEU A 121 -7.71 9.94 0.82
N GLY A 122 -7.61 11.14 1.41
CA GLY A 122 -8.54 12.24 1.14
C GLY A 122 -7.92 13.31 0.24
N ALA A 123 -8.56 13.63 -0.89
CA ALA A 123 -8.11 14.76 -1.73
C ALA A 123 -8.44 16.13 -1.13
N CYS A 124 -9.34 16.18 -0.16
CA CYS A 124 -9.70 17.37 0.58
C CYS A 124 -10.17 17.04 2.00
N GLY A 125 -10.07 18.01 2.92
CA GLY A 125 -10.61 17.87 4.27
C GLY A 125 -12.10 17.52 4.27
N GLY A 126 -12.48 16.55 5.09
CA GLY A 126 -13.88 16.12 5.21
C GLY A 126 -14.44 15.37 4.00
N ALA A 127 -13.59 14.83 3.11
CA ALA A 127 -14.04 14.00 1.97
C ALA A 127 -14.77 12.72 2.42
N GLY A 128 -14.47 12.22 3.62
CA GLY A 128 -15.03 10.97 4.16
C GLY A 128 -14.10 9.76 4.05
N ALA A 129 -12.79 9.98 3.90
CA ALA A 129 -11.77 8.92 3.83
C ALA A 129 -11.86 7.96 5.02
N SER A 130 -11.84 8.48 6.25
CA SER A 130 -11.98 7.70 7.49
C SER A 130 -13.27 6.87 7.56
N VAL A 131 -14.39 7.44 7.09
CA VAL A 131 -15.69 6.74 7.06
C VAL A 131 -15.67 5.61 6.04
N LEU A 132 -15.05 5.83 4.87
CA LEU A 132 -14.87 4.79 3.87
C LEU A 132 -13.93 3.69 4.40
N ALA A 133 -12.82 4.05 5.04
CA ALA A 133 -11.86 3.11 5.60
C ALA A 133 -12.52 2.19 6.64
N ALA A 134 -13.28 2.75 7.58
CA ALA A 134 -14.07 1.98 8.52
C ALA A 134 -15.15 1.11 7.84
N ALA A 135 -15.82 1.63 6.81
CA ALA A 135 -16.82 0.87 6.05
C ALA A 135 -16.21 -0.34 5.31
N LEU A 136 -15.00 -0.21 4.77
CA LEU A 136 -14.26 -1.32 4.16
C LEU A 136 -14.01 -2.45 5.16
N CYS A 137 -13.50 -2.10 6.35
CA CYS A 137 -13.24 -3.09 7.39
C CYS A 137 -14.51 -3.82 7.83
N ARG A 138 -15.63 -3.10 7.99
CA ARG A 138 -16.91 -3.71 8.36
C ARG A 138 -17.51 -4.60 7.29
N ALA A 139 -17.38 -4.22 6.02
CA ALA A 139 -17.88 -5.01 4.91
C ALA A 139 -17.05 -6.30 4.71
N ALA A 140 -15.74 -6.23 4.90
CA ALA A 140 -14.87 -7.39 4.81
C ALA A 140 -15.01 -8.34 6.01
N GLY A 141 -15.20 -7.79 7.22
CA GLY A 141 -15.15 -8.53 8.48
C GLY A 141 -13.73 -9.02 8.80
N ASN A 142 -13.41 -9.18 10.09
CA ASN A 142 -12.07 -9.62 10.52
C ASN A 142 -10.89 -8.82 9.91
N ALA A 143 -11.10 -7.53 9.60
CA ALA A 143 -10.10 -6.66 8.98
C ALA A 143 -9.25 -5.93 10.02
N THR A 144 -8.10 -5.38 9.62
CA THR A 144 -7.29 -4.46 10.44
C THR A 144 -7.47 -3.05 9.90
N LEU A 145 -7.86 -2.11 10.75
CA LEU A 145 -7.86 -0.67 10.44
C LEU A 145 -6.66 -0.02 11.11
N VAL A 146 -5.87 0.72 10.33
CA VAL A 146 -4.72 1.48 10.81
C VAL A 146 -4.99 2.96 10.58
N ASP A 147 -5.18 3.71 11.66
CA ASP A 147 -5.26 5.17 11.63
C ASP A 147 -3.83 5.73 11.60
N ALA A 148 -3.38 6.20 10.43
CA ALA A 148 -2.07 6.83 10.25
C ALA A 148 -2.16 8.37 10.28
N HIS A 149 -3.32 8.96 10.59
CA HIS A 149 -3.47 10.40 10.67
C HIS A 149 -3.48 10.87 12.14
N GLN A 150 -2.36 11.40 12.62
CA GLN A 150 -2.21 11.87 14.01
C GLN A 150 -3.27 12.89 14.46
N LEU A 151 -3.91 13.61 13.54
CA LEU A 151 -4.96 14.60 13.81
C LEU A 151 -6.36 14.11 13.39
N SER A 152 -6.57 12.79 13.27
CA SER A 152 -7.85 12.17 12.88
C SER A 152 -8.98 12.41 13.89
N GLY A 153 -8.65 12.70 15.15
CA GLY A 153 -9.59 12.68 16.27
C GLY A 153 -9.81 11.29 16.87
N GLY A 154 -9.14 10.25 16.34
CA GLY A 154 -9.21 8.86 16.78
C GLY A 154 -10.33 8.08 16.08
N LEU A 155 -9.97 7.09 15.27
CA LEU A 155 -10.95 6.22 14.60
C LEU A 155 -11.68 5.28 15.57
N ASP A 156 -11.25 5.20 16.82
CA ASP A 156 -11.95 4.43 17.84
C ASP A 156 -13.31 5.04 18.17
N LEU A 157 -13.45 6.37 18.15
CA LEU A 157 -14.77 7.03 18.28
C LEU A 157 -15.69 6.68 17.11
N LEU A 158 -15.13 6.57 15.90
CA LEU A 158 -15.89 6.18 14.71
C LEU A 158 -16.37 4.73 14.80
N LEU A 159 -15.58 3.84 15.39
CA LEU A 159 -15.93 2.43 15.56
C LEU A 159 -16.67 2.10 16.86
N GLY A 160 -16.73 3.03 17.82
CA GLY A 160 -17.28 2.78 19.16
C GLY A 160 -16.35 1.97 20.06
N LEU A 161 -15.03 2.06 19.84
CA LEU A 161 -13.98 1.30 20.53
C LEU A 161 -13.22 2.13 21.56
N GLU A 162 -13.67 3.33 21.88
CA GLU A 162 -12.95 4.29 22.72
C GLU A 162 -12.66 3.80 24.14
N SER A 163 -13.47 2.88 24.65
CA SER A 163 -13.32 2.26 25.98
C SER A 163 -12.86 0.81 25.90
N THR A 164 -12.58 0.31 24.69
CA THR A 164 -12.12 -1.07 24.47
C THR A 164 -10.62 -1.15 24.76
N PRO A 165 -10.17 -2.05 25.66
CA PRO A 165 -8.75 -2.24 25.94
C PRO A 165 -7.97 -2.72 24.72
N GLY A 166 -6.71 -2.31 24.63
CA GLY A 166 -5.76 -2.77 23.61
C GLY A 166 -4.70 -1.71 23.31
N ALA A 167 -3.64 -2.14 22.64
CA ALA A 167 -2.49 -1.31 22.29
C ALA A 167 -2.85 -0.22 21.29
N ARG A 168 -2.22 0.95 21.47
CA ARG A 168 -2.32 2.12 20.60
C ARG A 168 -0.96 2.52 20.05
N TRP A 169 -0.94 3.48 19.12
CA TRP A 169 0.34 4.06 18.69
C TRP A 169 1.14 4.59 19.90
N GLY A 170 2.45 4.37 19.90
CA GLY A 170 3.34 4.65 21.05
C GLY A 170 3.41 3.51 22.08
N GLU A 171 2.49 2.54 22.05
CA GLU A 171 2.50 1.36 22.95
C GLU A 171 2.93 0.07 22.23
N ILE A 172 3.13 0.12 20.92
CA ILE A 172 3.66 -0.98 20.12
C ILE A 172 5.19 -0.99 20.24
N ASP A 173 5.74 -2.08 20.76
CA ASP A 173 7.19 -2.27 20.84
C ASP A 173 7.75 -2.76 19.49
N PHE A 174 8.49 -1.89 18.81
CA PHE A 174 9.28 -2.20 17.62
C PHE A 174 10.68 -2.65 18.03
N ALA A 175 10.79 -3.73 18.81
CA ALA A 175 12.06 -4.17 19.38
C ALA A 175 13.20 -4.21 18.34
N ALA A 176 14.40 -3.82 18.78
CA ALA A 176 15.63 -3.57 18.01
C ALA A 176 15.77 -4.39 16.72
N GLY A 177 15.23 -3.87 15.61
CA GLY A 177 15.12 -4.58 14.33
C GLY A 177 13.78 -4.43 13.60
N GLY A 178 12.78 -3.76 14.20
CA GLY A 178 11.60 -3.26 13.48
C GLY A 178 10.52 -4.28 13.12
N ALA A 179 10.62 -5.52 13.61
CA ALA A 179 9.63 -6.55 13.29
C ALA A 179 8.55 -6.65 14.38
N VAL A 180 7.35 -6.16 14.08
CA VAL A 180 6.15 -6.43 14.91
C VAL A 180 5.73 -7.89 14.69
N SER A 181 5.62 -8.68 15.76
CA SER A 181 5.22 -10.09 15.67
C SER A 181 3.82 -10.23 15.06
N ARG A 182 3.76 -10.86 13.88
CA ARG A 182 2.54 -11.18 13.12
C ARG A 182 1.41 -11.77 13.98
N ALA A 183 1.74 -12.75 14.81
CA ALA A 183 0.75 -13.49 15.59
C ALA A 183 0.20 -12.70 16.79
N GLY A 184 0.90 -11.64 17.20
CA GLY A 184 0.54 -10.82 18.36
C GLY A 184 -0.19 -9.54 18.03
N LEU A 185 0.05 -8.94 16.85
CA LEU A 185 -0.44 -7.59 16.54
C LEU A 185 -1.96 -7.50 16.63
N ARG A 186 -2.72 -8.25 15.81
CA ARG A 186 -4.19 -8.17 15.81
C ARG A 186 -4.80 -8.51 17.18
N GLY A 187 -4.21 -9.44 17.93
CA GLY A 187 -4.69 -9.83 19.26
C GLY A 187 -4.38 -8.81 20.36
N ALA A 188 -3.43 -7.90 20.13
CA ALA A 188 -3.09 -6.82 21.05
C ALA A 188 -3.95 -5.56 20.83
N LEU A 189 -4.57 -5.42 19.66
CA LEU A 189 -5.36 -4.23 19.32
C LEU A 189 -6.79 -4.30 19.87
N PRO A 190 -7.41 -3.14 20.18
CA PRO A 190 -8.85 -3.06 20.38
C PRO A 190 -9.60 -3.63 19.18
N ALA A 191 -10.61 -4.48 19.41
CA ALA A 191 -11.39 -5.10 18.36
C ALA A 191 -12.90 -4.97 18.61
N GLY A 192 -13.66 -4.70 17.54
CA GLY A 192 -15.11 -4.70 17.56
C GLY A 192 -15.73 -6.09 17.47
N GLU A 193 -17.04 -6.18 17.69
CA GLU A 193 -17.81 -7.43 17.55
C GLU A 193 -17.77 -8.02 16.12
N ASP A 194 -17.51 -7.17 15.12
CA ASP A 194 -17.32 -7.56 13.71
C ASP A 194 -15.91 -8.08 13.40
N GLY A 195 -15.03 -8.17 14.41
CA GLY A 195 -13.64 -8.63 14.27
C GLY A 195 -12.69 -7.58 13.70
N THR A 196 -13.15 -6.33 13.50
CA THR A 196 -12.28 -5.22 13.09
C THR A 196 -11.32 -4.87 14.21
N ALA A 197 -10.03 -5.15 14.01
CA ALA A 197 -8.97 -4.72 14.92
C ALA A 197 -8.50 -3.32 14.52
N LEU A 198 -8.33 -2.42 15.49
CA LEU A 198 -7.98 -1.02 15.23
C LEU A 198 -6.65 -0.65 15.87
N LEU A 199 -5.73 -0.12 15.09
CA LEU A 199 -4.60 0.64 15.60
C LEU A 199 -4.84 2.14 15.39
N THR A 200 -4.88 2.89 16.50
CA THR A 200 -5.13 4.34 16.50
C THR A 200 -4.27 5.03 17.54
N PHE A 201 -4.23 6.37 17.49
CA PHE A 201 -3.51 7.18 18.45
C PHE A 201 -4.18 7.16 19.84
N PRO A 202 -3.41 7.24 20.93
CA PRO A 202 -3.95 7.46 22.27
C PRO A 202 -4.56 8.86 22.37
N ARG A 203 -5.61 9.00 23.19
CA ARG A 203 -6.15 10.30 23.54
C ARG A 203 -5.34 10.89 24.67
N THR A 204 -4.50 11.85 24.34
CA THR A 204 -3.73 12.62 25.32
C THR A 204 -4.03 14.10 25.19
N THR A 205 -4.28 14.75 26.33
CA THR A 205 -4.34 16.22 26.44
C THR A 205 -2.98 16.82 26.82
N VAL A 206 -1.99 15.97 27.07
CA VAL A 206 -0.60 16.34 27.32
C VAL A 206 0.14 16.28 25.98
N ALA A 207 1.05 17.23 25.75
CA ALA A 207 1.89 17.23 24.56
C ALA A 207 2.72 15.93 24.49
N ASP A 208 2.28 15.02 23.62
CA ASP A 208 2.96 13.76 23.34
C ASP A 208 3.99 13.98 22.22
N PRO A 209 5.29 13.67 22.46
CA PRO A 209 6.32 13.79 21.44
C PRO A 209 6.22 12.72 20.34
N PHE A 210 5.42 11.66 20.51
CA PHE A 210 5.30 10.61 19.51
C PHE A 210 4.87 11.19 18.15
N ARG A 211 5.60 10.79 17.11
CA ARG A 211 5.30 11.13 15.72
C ARG A 211 5.42 9.84 14.94
N LEU A 212 4.32 9.41 14.34
CA LEU A 212 4.32 8.24 13.47
C LEU A 212 5.24 8.50 12.29
N THR A 213 6.26 7.67 12.16
CA THR A 213 7.16 7.64 11.00
C THR A 213 6.65 6.68 9.93
N LEU A 214 7.10 6.85 8.69
CA LEU A 214 6.77 5.93 7.61
C LEU A 214 7.32 4.51 7.87
N ASP A 215 8.50 4.40 8.50
CA ASP A 215 9.11 3.11 8.84
C ASP A 215 8.28 2.33 9.88
N GLU A 216 7.79 3.00 10.92
CA GLU A 216 6.88 2.39 11.92
C GLU A 216 5.56 1.97 11.29
N LEU A 217 5.01 2.78 10.38
CA LEU A 217 3.81 2.44 9.64
C LEU A 217 4.04 1.21 8.75
N ASN A 218 5.13 1.19 7.97
CA ASN A 218 5.47 0.05 7.12
C ASN A 218 5.65 -1.22 7.95
N ALA A 219 6.33 -1.16 9.10
CA ALA A 219 6.47 -2.29 10.00
C ALA A 219 5.12 -2.87 10.45
N VAL A 220 4.16 -2.01 10.82
CA VAL A 220 2.79 -2.42 11.16
C VAL A 220 2.06 -2.99 9.96
N VAL A 221 2.11 -2.33 8.80
CA VAL A 221 1.40 -2.74 7.58
C VAL A 221 1.94 -4.07 7.06
N HIS A 222 3.25 -4.29 7.13
CA HIS A 222 3.87 -5.57 6.78
C HIS A 222 3.37 -6.69 7.68
N ALA A 223 3.28 -6.45 8.99
CA ALA A 223 2.76 -7.43 9.95
C ALA A 223 1.26 -7.71 9.75
N ALA A 224 0.44 -6.64 9.68
CA ALA A 224 -1.01 -6.71 9.56
C ALA A 224 -1.48 -7.25 8.20
N GLY A 225 -0.81 -6.88 7.11
CA GLY A 225 -1.17 -7.27 5.76
C GLY A 225 -0.93 -8.74 5.43
N THR A 226 -0.37 -9.54 6.33
CA THR A 226 -0.07 -10.95 6.03
C THR A 226 -1.31 -11.81 5.77
N GLU A 227 -2.48 -11.42 6.29
CA GLU A 227 -3.74 -12.14 6.17
C GLU A 227 -4.94 -11.18 6.19
N GLY A 228 -6.01 -11.53 5.48
CA GLY A 228 -7.24 -10.74 5.46
C GLY A 228 -7.08 -9.36 4.82
N LEU A 229 -7.91 -8.40 5.22
CA LEU A 229 -7.83 -7.02 4.75
C LEU A 229 -7.16 -6.14 5.79
N THR A 230 -6.16 -5.37 5.38
CA THR A 230 -5.62 -4.23 6.14
C THR A 230 -5.97 -2.94 5.42
N VAL A 231 -6.65 -2.03 6.10
CA VAL A 231 -7.00 -0.72 5.58
C VAL A 231 -6.21 0.33 6.33
N VAL A 232 -5.56 1.25 5.60
CA VAL A 232 -4.76 2.32 6.16
C VAL A 232 -5.43 3.66 5.84
N ASP A 233 -5.94 4.36 6.85
CA ASP A 233 -6.42 5.74 6.71
C ASP A 233 -5.22 6.68 6.90
N ALA A 234 -4.73 7.26 5.81
CA ALA A 234 -3.45 7.96 5.80
C ALA A 234 -3.47 9.28 5.02
N PRO A 235 -2.66 10.27 5.42
CA PRO A 235 -2.22 11.29 4.48
C PRO A 235 -1.28 10.70 3.43
N LEU A 236 -1.19 11.33 2.25
CA LEU A 236 -0.32 10.85 1.16
C LEU A 236 1.15 10.69 1.55
N ALA A 237 1.67 11.54 2.45
CA ALA A 237 3.05 11.45 2.94
C ALA A 237 3.35 10.16 3.72
N LEU A 238 2.31 9.44 4.13
CA LEU A 238 2.39 8.15 4.83
C LEU A 238 1.75 7.04 4.00
N LEU A 239 1.79 7.13 2.67
CA LEU A 239 1.44 6.00 1.79
C LEU A 239 2.42 4.85 2.04
N PRO A 240 1.96 3.67 2.52
CA PRO A 240 2.86 2.57 2.83
C PRO A 240 3.47 1.95 1.57
N ASP A 241 4.68 1.41 1.70
CA ASP A 241 5.39 0.70 0.63
C ASP A 241 4.64 -0.55 0.15
N ARG A 242 3.89 -1.16 1.06
CA ARG A 242 2.98 -2.27 0.81
C ARG A 242 1.56 -1.74 0.68
N CYS A 243 1.11 -1.56 -0.56
CA CYS A 243 -0.24 -1.12 -0.87
C CYS A 243 -0.71 -1.77 -2.18
N ASP A 244 -1.78 -2.54 -2.14
CA ASP A 244 -2.38 -3.15 -3.33
C ASP A 244 -3.26 -2.15 -4.09
N LEU A 245 -3.91 -1.24 -3.37
CA LEU A 245 -4.75 -0.18 -3.95
C LEU A 245 -4.80 1.07 -3.04
N ALA A 246 -4.55 2.23 -3.64
CA ALA A 246 -4.83 3.53 -3.03
C ALA A 246 -6.19 4.07 -3.51
N VAL A 247 -7.16 4.17 -2.61
CA VAL A 247 -8.47 4.77 -2.89
C VAL A 247 -8.46 6.23 -2.50
N VAL A 248 -8.62 7.12 -3.48
CA VAL A 248 -8.66 8.56 -3.26
C VAL A 248 -10.11 9.03 -3.14
N MET A 249 -10.50 9.36 -1.91
CA MET A 249 -11.81 9.91 -1.58
C MET A 249 -11.84 11.42 -1.84
N LEU A 250 -12.82 11.88 -2.60
CA LEU A 250 -13.00 13.30 -2.90
C LEU A 250 -14.46 13.69 -3.07
N ARG A 251 -14.74 14.99 -2.98
CA ARG A 251 -15.98 15.56 -3.51
C ARG A 251 -15.75 15.94 -4.98
N PRO A 252 -16.77 15.86 -5.86
CA PRO A 252 -16.66 16.23 -7.27
C PRO A 252 -16.60 17.76 -7.47
N GLU A 253 -15.53 18.37 -6.95
CA GLU A 253 -15.24 19.80 -6.96
C GLU A 253 -13.89 20.04 -7.63
N LEU A 254 -13.74 21.13 -8.39
CA LEU A 254 -12.51 21.43 -9.15
C LEU A 254 -11.23 21.35 -8.32
N ARG A 255 -11.20 21.95 -7.13
CA ARG A 255 -10.01 21.94 -6.26
C ARG A 255 -9.68 20.53 -5.74
N ALA A 256 -10.70 19.74 -5.45
CA ALA A 256 -10.52 18.38 -4.97
C ALA A 256 -10.05 17.45 -6.11
N ALA A 257 -10.57 17.63 -7.34
CA ALA A 257 -10.09 16.92 -8.52
C ALA A 257 -8.63 17.26 -8.85
N ALA A 258 -8.23 18.54 -8.76
CA ALA A 258 -6.84 18.96 -8.95
C ALA A 258 -5.90 18.37 -7.88
N ALA A 259 -6.33 18.32 -6.61
CA ALA A 259 -5.58 17.67 -5.54
C ALA A 259 -5.47 16.16 -5.77
N ALA A 260 -6.55 15.51 -6.22
CA ALA A 260 -6.55 14.09 -6.57
C ALA A 260 -5.60 13.78 -7.73
N ALA A 261 -5.49 14.64 -8.74
CA ALA A 261 -4.50 14.49 -9.81
C ALA A 261 -3.06 14.41 -9.26
N ARG A 262 -2.74 15.24 -8.26
CA ARG A 262 -1.43 15.15 -7.59
C ARG A 262 -1.28 13.86 -6.80
N ILE A 263 -2.29 13.48 -6.02
CA ILE A 263 -2.27 12.24 -5.23
C ILE A 263 -2.06 11.01 -6.13
N VAL A 264 -2.79 10.94 -7.25
CA VAL A 264 -2.67 9.86 -8.25
C VAL A 264 -1.28 9.83 -8.86
N ALA A 265 -0.72 10.99 -9.22
CA ALA A 265 0.65 11.07 -9.75
C ALA A 265 1.71 10.52 -8.77
N GLU A 266 1.59 10.85 -7.48
CA GLU A 266 2.50 10.35 -6.44
C GLU A 266 2.29 8.84 -6.19
N CYS A 267 1.04 8.34 -6.22
CA CYS A 267 0.77 6.88 -6.16
C CYS A 267 1.40 6.14 -7.34
N ASN A 268 1.27 6.69 -8.55
CA ASN A 268 1.88 6.12 -9.76
C ASN A 268 3.41 6.13 -9.69
N ALA A 269 4.01 7.20 -9.15
CA ALA A 269 5.45 7.28 -8.92
C ALA A 269 5.94 6.22 -7.92
N ALA A 270 5.12 5.89 -6.92
CA ALA A 270 5.35 4.80 -5.96
C ALA A 270 4.99 3.40 -6.51
N GLY A 271 4.49 3.28 -7.75
CA GLY A 271 4.07 2.00 -8.33
C GLY A 271 2.76 1.45 -7.78
N VAL A 272 2.00 2.24 -7.02
CA VAL A 272 0.74 1.83 -6.36
C VAL A 272 -0.45 2.11 -7.29
N ALA A 273 -1.27 1.10 -7.54
CA ALA A 273 -2.52 1.28 -8.28
C ALA A 273 -3.46 2.23 -7.53
N SER A 274 -4.17 3.10 -8.24
CA SER A 274 -5.07 4.07 -7.62
C SER A 274 -6.43 4.14 -8.30
N ALA A 275 -7.46 4.40 -7.49
CA ALA A 275 -8.84 4.55 -7.93
C ALA A 275 -9.55 5.66 -7.15
N LEU A 276 -10.60 6.24 -7.74
CA LEU A 276 -11.32 7.38 -7.18
C LEU A 276 -12.68 6.97 -6.61
N ALA A 277 -12.99 7.49 -5.42
CA ALA A 277 -14.30 7.36 -4.80
C ALA A 277 -14.92 8.75 -4.56
N LEU A 278 -16.08 9.00 -5.17
CA LEU A 278 -16.72 10.32 -5.10
C LEU A 278 -17.75 10.36 -3.99
N ARG A 279 -17.62 11.28 -3.03
CA ARG A 279 -18.72 11.65 -2.13
C ARG A 279 -19.57 12.70 -2.82
N GLN A 280 -20.79 12.34 -3.16
CA GLN A 280 -21.74 13.28 -3.73
C GLN A 280 -22.10 14.37 -2.72
N SER A 281 -22.22 15.59 -3.23
CA SER A 281 -22.65 16.77 -2.49
C SER A 281 -23.61 17.58 -3.34
N GLU A 282 -24.46 18.38 -2.71
CA GLU A 282 -25.34 19.32 -3.43
C GLU A 282 -24.56 20.39 -4.21
N TRP A 283 -23.27 20.54 -3.91
CA TRP A 283 -22.36 21.53 -4.49
C TRP A 283 -21.40 20.91 -5.51
N ALA A 284 -21.68 19.70 -5.99
CA ALA A 284 -20.93 19.04 -7.05
C ALA A 284 -20.86 19.96 -8.29
N SER A 285 -19.64 20.20 -8.77
CA SER A 285 -19.41 21.06 -9.95
C SER A 285 -18.81 20.32 -11.13
N LEU A 286 -18.44 19.04 -10.94
CA LEU A 286 -17.87 18.18 -11.97
C LEU A 286 -18.64 16.88 -12.09
N GLU A 287 -18.84 16.44 -13.33
CA GLU A 287 -19.30 15.08 -13.62
C GLU A 287 -18.15 14.07 -13.42
N PRO A 288 -18.46 12.79 -13.13
CA PRO A 288 -17.44 11.75 -12.91
C PRO A 288 -16.38 11.68 -14.02
N ALA A 289 -16.79 11.74 -15.29
CA ALA A 289 -15.87 11.71 -16.42
C ALA A 289 -14.89 12.90 -16.45
N GLN A 290 -15.31 14.09 -15.98
CA GLN A 290 -14.43 15.25 -15.86
C GLN A 290 -13.43 15.08 -14.72
N VAL A 291 -13.85 14.43 -13.63
CA VAL A 291 -12.96 14.07 -12.53
C VAL A 291 -11.93 13.05 -12.98
N GLU A 292 -12.33 12.01 -13.70
CA GLU A 292 -11.42 11.01 -14.28
C GLU A 292 -10.41 11.64 -15.25
N ASP A 293 -10.88 12.51 -16.15
CA ASP A 293 -9.99 13.22 -17.08
C ASP A 293 -9.02 14.14 -16.34
N THR A 294 -9.45 14.82 -15.27
CA THR A 294 -8.57 15.70 -14.49
C THR A 294 -7.55 14.92 -13.66
N ALA A 295 -8.02 13.89 -12.94
CA ALA A 295 -7.21 13.14 -11.97
C ALA A 295 -6.42 11.99 -12.59
N LYS A 296 -6.73 11.60 -13.84
CA LYS A 296 -6.09 10.52 -14.59
C LYS A 296 -6.17 9.16 -13.88
N ALA A 297 -7.28 8.92 -13.17
CA ALA A 297 -7.61 7.65 -12.52
C ALA A 297 -9.13 7.38 -12.64
N PRO A 298 -9.56 6.10 -12.65
CA PRO A 298 -10.97 5.74 -12.82
C PRO A 298 -11.79 6.02 -11.55
N VAL A 299 -13.06 6.41 -11.74
CA VAL A 299 -14.05 6.49 -10.66
C VAL A 299 -14.74 5.14 -10.52
N ILE A 300 -14.43 4.43 -9.43
CA ILE A 300 -14.98 3.09 -9.17
C ILE A 300 -16.30 3.14 -8.41
N VAL A 301 -16.56 4.23 -7.65
CA VAL A 301 -17.82 4.37 -6.92
C VAL A 301 -18.19 5.83 -6.62
N GLN A 302 -19.51 6.04 -6.52
CA GLN A 302 -20.11 7.29 -6.08
C GLN A 302 -20.98 7.06 -4.84
N VAL A 303 -20.59 7.66 -3.74
CA VAL A 303 -21.24 7.58 -2.43
C VAL A 303 -22.25 8.71 -2.29
N GLN A 304 -23.53 8.35 -2.32
CA GLN A 304 -24.62 9.29 -2.09
C GLN A 304 -24.70 9.70 -0.61
N GLN A 305 -25.20 10.92 -0.35
CA GLN A 305 -25.43 11.37 1.02
C GLN A 305 -26.45 10.47 1.74
N VAL A 306 -26.12 10.12 2.98
CA VAL A 306 -27.01 9.35 3.86
C VAL A 306 -27.62 10.30 4.88
N ARG A 307 -28.93 10.48 4.82
CA ARG A 307 -29.67 11.34 5.74
C ARG A 307 -29.44 10.90 7.19
N GLY A 308 -29.01 11.83 8.03
CA GLY A 308 -28.80 11.59 9.47
C GLY A 308 -27.49 10.88 9.82
N LEU A 309 -26.69 10.46 8.83
CA LEU A 309 -25.44 9.75 9.10
C LEU A 309 -24.47 10.58 9.93
N THR A 310 -24.27 11.87 9.61
CA THR A 310 -23.39 12.75 10.41
C THR A 310 -23.78 12.75 11.89
N LYS A 311 -25.07 12.99 12.17
CA LYS A 311 -25.58 12.98 13.54
C LYS A 311 -25.38 11.62 14.22
N GLN A 312 -25.55 10.53 13.47
CA GLN A 312 -25.32 9.20 13.99
C GLN A 312 -23.84 8.95 14.31
N LEU A 313 -22.92 9.35 13.43
CA LEU A 313 -21.48 9.23 13.67
C LEU A 313 -21.08 9.97 14.95
N ASP A 314 -21.60 11.18 15.16
CA ASP A 314 -21.29 12.00 16.35
C ASP A 314 -21.86 11.42 17.65
N GLN A 315 -22.97 10.67 17.58
CA GLN A 315 -23.70 10.19 18.77
C GLN A 315 -23.42 8.74 19.13
N ALA A 316 -23.12 7.90 18.14
CA ALA A 316 -23.06 6.45 18.30
C ALA A 316 -22.00 5.78 17.41
N GLY A 317 -21.19 6.57 16.69
CA GLY A 317 -20.25 6.06 15.70
C GLY A 317 -20.93 5.51 14.44
N LEU A 318 -20.14 4.84 13.61
CA LEU A 318 -20.61 4.15 12.42
C LEU A 318 -21.56 3.00 12.86
N PRO A 319 -22.69 2.75 12.18
CA PRO A 319 -23.56 1.60 12.49
C PRO A 319 -22.97 0.26 12.04
N ALA A 320 -23.08 -0.77 12.87
CA ALA A 320 -22.63 -2.12 12.55
C ALA A 320 -23.20 -2.61 11.20
N LYS A 321 -24.49 -2.34 10.95
CA LYS A 321 -25.09 -2.49 9.63
C LYS A 321 -24.92 -1.20 8.82
N LEU A 322 -24.03 -1.24 7.84
CA LEU A 322 -23.74 -0.09 6.98
C LEU A 322 -24.99 0.35 6.18
N PRO A 323 -25.18 1.67 5.99
CA PRO A 323 -26.13 2.18 5.00
C PRO A 323 -25.80 1.62 3.62
N ARG A 324 -26.84 1.32 2.82
CA ARG A 324 -26.70 0.66 1.51
C ARG A 324 -25.69 1.33 0.57
N THR A 325 -25.59 2.65 0.59
CA THR A 325 -24.68 3.41 -0.27
C THR A 325 -23.22 3.27 0.17
N LEU A 326 -22.96 3.25 1.48
CA LEU A 326 -21.63 2.97 2.03
C LEU A 326 -21.23 1.52 1.85
N ASN A 327 -22.16 0.57 2.05
CA ASN A 327 -21.88 -0.85 1.83
C ASN A 327 -21.51 -1.13 0.37
N ARG A 328 -22.23 -0.54 -0.59
CA ARG A 328 -21.89 -0.63 -2.02
C ARG A 328 -20.54 -0.01 -2.35
N ALA A 329 -20.19 1.09 -1.68
CA ALA A 329 -18.88 1.71 -1.84
C ALA A 329 -17.77 0.79 -1.37
N ALA A 330 -17.96 0.14 -0.22
CA ALA A 330 -17.04 -0.85 0.29
C ALA A 330 -16.93 -2.06 -0.66
N GLU A 331 -18.05 -2.63 -1.09
CA GLU A 331 -18.07 -3.76 -2.04
C GLU A 331 -17.36 -3.45 -3.36
N ALA A 332 -17.56 -2.24 -3.92
CA ALA A 332 -16.88 -1.82 -5.14
C ALA A 332 -15.35 -1.78 -4.97
N VAL A 333 -14.87 -1.16 -3.89
CA VAL A 333 -13.43 -1.12 -3.58
C VAL A 333 -12.88 -2.52 -3.33
N LEU A 334 -13.57 -3.36 -2.55
CA LEU A 334 -13.13 -4.73 -2.28
C LEU A 334 -13.07 -5.57 -3.57
N GLY A 335 -13.95 -5.32 -4.53
CA GLY A 335 -13.92 -5.96 -5.84
C GLY A 335 -12.69 -5.60 -6.69
N GLU A 336 -12.14 -4.40 -6.56
CA GLU A 336 -10.92 -3.97 -7.27
C GLU A 336 -9.65 -4.63 -6.71
N VAL A 337 -9.68 -5.05 -5.45
CA VAL A 337 -8.51 -5.56 -4.71
C VAL A 337 -8.48 -7.09 -4.66
N ALA A 338 -9.60 -7.76 -4.99
CA ALA A 338 -9.73 -9.22 -4.94
C ALA A 338 -8.72 -9.95 -5.83
#